data_AF-A0A7J6L037-F1
#
_entry.id   AF-A0A7J6L037-F1
#
_cell.length_a   1.000
_cell.length_b   1.000
_cell.length_c   1.000
_cell.angle_alpha   90.00
_cell.angle_beta   90.00
_cell.angle_gamma   90.00
#
_symmetry.space_group_name_H-M   'P 1'
#
loop_
_entity.id
_entity.type
_entity.pdbx_description
1 polymer ?
#
loop_
_entity_poly.entity_id
_entity_poly.type
_entity_poly.pdbx_seq_one_letter_code
_entity_poly.pdbx_strand_id
1 'polypeptide(L)'
;MVEKCKTAKSAKAWGRRAKPLREGWNDMRLDVMRQVVRAKFTSGSESLRSMLMETGDRELVEGNVWNDTFWGVSLRSGKGQNNLGKIIMEVREELLKKKDE
;
A
#
# COMPACT_ATOMS: atom_id res chain seq x y z
N MET A 1 -13.68 -13.35 -9.76
CA MET A 1 -12.50 -13.72 -10.57
C MET A 1 -11.20 -13.60 -9.78
N VAL A 2 -10.83 -12.46 -9.17
CA VAL A 2 -9.71 -12.41 -8.18
C VAL A 2 -10.19 -12.65 -6.74
N GLU A 3 -11.40 -12.19 -6.42
CA GLU A 3 -12.06 -12.38 -5.12
C GLU A 3 -12.15 -13.84 -4.66
N LYS A 4 -12.25 -14.79 -5.61
CA LYS A 4 -12.32 -16.23 -5.31
C LYS A 4 -10.95 -16.85 -4.99
N CYS A 5 -9.86 -16.09 -5.10
CA CYS A 5 -8.53 -16.57 -4.77
C CYS A 5 -8.39 -16.78 -3.27
N LYS A 6 -8.08 -18.02 -2.85
CA LYS A 6 -7.90 -18.37 -1.43
C LYS A 6 -6.64 -17.78 -0.77
N THR A 7 -5.72 -17.22 -1.55
CA THR A 7 -4.44 -16.69 -1.04
C THR A 7 -4.04 -15.39 -1.75
N ALA A 8 -3.31 -14.53 -1.05
CA ALA A 8 -2.71 -13.33 -1.65
C ALA A 8 -1.76 -13.68 -2.81
N LYS A 9 -1.02 -14.79 -2.71
CA LYS A 9 -0.11 -15.26 -3.77
C LYS A 9 -0.87 -15.61 -5.05
N SER A 10 -1.98 -16.35 -4.95
CA SER A 10 -2.79 -16.69 -6.12
C SER A 10 -3.51 -15.47 -6.70
N ALA A 11 -4.01 -14.56 -5.85
CA ALA A 11 -4.59 -13.29 -6.30
C ALA A 11 -3.57 -12.45 -7.09
N LYS A 12 -2.34 -12.30 -6.59
CA LYS A 12 -1.24 -11.60 -7.28
C LYS A 12 -0.89 -12.26 -8.61
N ALA A 13 -0.82 -13.60 -8.64
CA ALA A 13 -0.54 -14.33 -9.88
C ALA A 13 -1.65 -14.13 -10.92
N TRP A 14 -2.90 -14.13 -10.50
CA TRP A 14 -4.05 -13.90 -11.38
C TRP A 14 -4.08 -12.47 -11.92
N GLY A 15 -3.89 -11.47 -11.05
CA GLY A 15 -3.85 -10.05 -11.45
C GLY A 15 -2.74 -9.74 -12.47
N ARG A 16 -1.60 -10.43 -12.42
CA ARG A 16 -0.53 -10.31 -13.43
C ARG A 16 -0.93 -10.83 -14.82
N ARG A 17 -1.84 -11.81 -14.87
CA ARG A 17 -2.32 -12.44 -16.10
C ARG A 17 -3.57 -11.77 -16.67
N ALA A 18 -4.29 -11.01 -15.84
CA ALA A 18 -5.49 -10.30 -16.23
C ALA A 18 -5.17 -9.28 -17.33
N LYS A 19 -5.59 -9.59 -18.56
CA LYS A 19 -5.49 -8.71 -19.72
C LYS A 19 -6.80 -8.78 -20.53
N PRO A 20 -7.28 -7.66 -21.10
CA PRO A 20 -6.71 -6.32 -20.95
C PRO A 20 -6.89 -5.76 -19.52
N LEU A 21 -6.01 -4.85 -19.12
CA LEU A 21 -6.23 -4.06 -17.90
C LEU A 21 -7.31 -3.01 -18.19
N ARG A 22 -7.96 -2.53 -17.13
CA ARG A 22 -8.87 -1.38 -17.22
C ARG A 22 -8.13 -0.19 -17.84
N GLU A 23 -8.79 0.52 -18.74
CA GLU A 23 -8.27 1.77 -19.28
C GLU A 23 -8.01 2.79 -18.16
N GLY A 24 -6.89 3.52 -18.23
CA GLY A 24 -6.46 4.43 -17.16
C GLY A 24 -5.98 3.75 -15.87
N TRP A 25 -5.78 2.43 -15.86
CA TRP A 25 -5.36 1.71 -14.65
C TRP A 25 -4.06 2.27 -14.02
N ASN A 26 -3.09 2.65 -14.85
CA ASN A 26 -1.81 3.17 -14.35
C ASN A 26 -1.95 4.51 -13.63
N ASP A 27 -2.98 5.29 -13.98
CA ASP A 27 -3.27 6.59 -13.38
C ASP A 27 -4.03 6.41 -12.06
N MET A 28 -4.98 5.48 -12.02
CA MET A 28 -5.85 5.30 -10.83
C MET A 28 -5.29 4.34 -9.76
N ARG A 29 -4.27 3.53 -10.07
CA ARG A 29 -3.76 2.50 -9.13
C ARG A 29 -3.27 3.07 -7.80
N LEU A 30 -2.78 4.30 -7.78
CA LEU A 30 -2.36 4.98 -6.54
C LEU A 30 -3.57 5.29 -5.66
N ASP A 31 -4.66 5.79 -6.24
CA ASP A 31 -5.90 6.10 -5.53
C ASP A 31 -6.57 4.85 -5.00
N VAL A 32 -6.59 3.79 -5.81
CA VAL A 32 -7.10 2.47 -5.36
C VAL A 32 -6.27 1.95 -4.20
N MET A 33 -4.94 2.05 -4.26
CA MET A 33 -4.07 1.62 -3.15
C MET A 33 -4.29 2.48 -1.90
N ARG A 34 -4.46 3.80 -2.04
CA ARG A 34 -4.83 4.69 -0.91
C ARG A 34 -6.09 4.23 -0.22
N GLN A 35 -7.15 3.93 -0.97
CA GLN A 35 -8.41 3.45 -0.41
C GLN A 35 -8.23 2.13 0.34
N VAL A 36 -7.46 1.19 -0.21
CA VAL A 36 -7.18 -0.11 0.43
C VAL A 36 -6.35 0.06 1.70
N VAL A 37 -5.30 0.89 1.68
CA VAL A 37 -4.47 1.15 2.85
C VAL A 37 -5.27 1.87 3.94
N ARG A 38 -6.08 2.86 3.57
CA ARG A 38 -7.00 3.53 4.50
C ARG A 38 -7.93 2.50 5.16
N ALA A 39 -8.62 1.69 4.35
CA ALA A 39 -9.49 0.64 4.86
C ALA A 39 -8.76 -0.35 5.80
N LYS A 40 -7.51 -0.73 5.49
CA LYS A 40 -6.70 -1.62 6.33
C LYS A 40 -6.46 -1.06 7.74
N PHE A 41 -6.24 0.25 7.86
CA PHE A 41 -5.95 0.90 9.14
C PHE A 41 -7.19 1.51 9.82
N THR A 42 -8.35 1.57 9.14
CA THR A 42 -9.62 2.02 9.74
C THR A 42 -10.55 0.88 10.12
N SER A 43 -10.59 -0.20 9.34
CA SER A 43 -11.61 -1.24 9.43
C SER A 43 -11.10 -2.42 10.25
N GLY A 44 -11.30 -2.35 11.57
CA GLY A 44 -11.31 -3.53 12.45
C GLY A 44 -9.97 -3.99 13.03
N SER A 45 -8.91 -3.19 12.95
CA SER A 45 -7.65 -3.52 13.63
C SER A 45 -7.05 -2.30 14.33
N GLU A 46 -7.56 -2.04 15.53
CA GLU A 46 -7.02 -1.01 16.43
C GLU A 46 -5.52 -1.23 16.66
N SER A 47 -5.06 -2.49 16.73
CA SER A 47 -3.64 -2.82 16.83
C SER A 47 -2.82 -2.37 15.62
N LEU A 48 -3.32 -2.55 14.39
CA LEU A 48 -2.63 -2.03 13.19
C LEU A 48 -2.59 -0.51 13.19
N ARG A 49 -3.69 0.15 13.59
CA ARG A 49 -3.74 1.61 13.72
C ARG A 49 -2.71 2.09 14.74
N SER A 50 -2.66 1.51 15.94
CA SER A 50 -1.70 1.86 16.99
C SER A 50 -0.27 1.66 16.53
N MET A 51 0.06 0.51 15.91
CA MET A 51 1.40 0.29 15.36
C MET A 51 1.79 1.33 14.31
N LEU A 52 0.84 1.78 13.48
CA LEU A 52 1.09 2.87 12.54
C LEU A 52 1.34 4.19 13.27
N MET A 53 0.58 4.53 14.30
CA MET A 53 0.78 5.75 15.08
C MET A 53 2.12 5.75 15.84
N GLU A 54 2.53 4.59 16.37
CA GLU A 54 3.82 4.41 17.07
C GLU A 54 5.04 4.67 16.18
N THR A 55 4.86 4.67 14.85
CA THR A 55 5.93 5.09 13.92
C THR A 55 6.29 6.57 14.08
N GLY A 56 5.41 7.39 14.66
CA GLY A 56 5.60 8.83 14.85
C GLY A 56 5.89 9.51 13.51
N ASP A 57 6.87 10.42 13.49
CA ASP A 57 7.29 11.14 12.29
C ASP A 57 8.32 10.40 11.44
N ARG A 58 8.65 9.15 11.78
CA ARG A 58 9.64 8.37 11.03
C ARG A 58 9.15 8.10 9.61
N GLU A 59 10.08 8.18 8.66
CA GLU A 59 9.84 7.78 7.29
C GLU A 59 9.66 6.25 7.20
N LEU A 60 8.62 5.83 6.48
CA LEU A 60 8.36 4.43 6.19
C LEU A 60 8.76 4.09 4.76
N VAL A 61 9.70 3.17 4.61
CA VAL A 61 10.21 2.72 3.31
C VAL A 61 9.86 1.25 3.10
N GLU A 62 9.14 0.94 2.00
CA GLU A 62 8.97 -0.44 1.53
C GLU A 62 10.29 -0.89 0.89
N GLY A 63 11.15 -1.55 1.67
CA GLY A 63 12.39 -2.12 1.17
C GLY A 63 12.18 -3.50 0.58
N ASN A 64 12.63 -3.74 -0.65
CA ASN A 64 12.51 -5.03 -1.30
C ASN A 64 13.79 -5.52 -2.00
N VAL A 65 13.87 -6.84 -2.21
CA VAL A 65 15.03 -7.51 -2.87
C VAL A 65 14.72 -7.99 -4.29
N TRP A 66 13.49 -7.77 -4.79
CA TRP A 66 12.98 -8.23 -6.09
C TRP A 66 12.80 -7.09 -7.11
N ASN A 67 13.43 -5.94 -6.85
CA ASN A 67 13.50 -4.78 -7.74
C ASN A 67 12.12 -4.17 -8.10
N ASP A 68 11.19 -4.16 -7.16
CA ASP A 68 9.98 -3.32 -7.27
C ASP A 68 10.35 -1.88 -6.92
N THR A 69 10.59 -1.08 -7.94
CA THR A 69 10.96 0.33 -7.80
C THR A 69 9.75 1.27 -7.87
N PHE A 70 8.53 0.76 -8.02
CA PHE A 70 7.33 1.58 -8.08
C PHE A 70 6.68 1.68 -6.71
N TRP A 71 6.37 0.55 -6.07
CA TRP A 71 5.75 0.57 -4.75
C TRP A 71 6.78 0.78 -3.63
N GLY A 72 8.01 0.32 -3.84
CA GLY A 72 9.08 0.39 -2.85
C GLY A 72 10.42 0.83 -3.41
N VAL A 73 11.47 0.47 -2.67
CA VAL A 73 12.87 0.75 -2.91
C VAL A 73 13.64 -0.56 -2.95
N SER A 74 14.37 -0.77 -4.04
CA SER A 74 15.25 -1.93 -4.20
C SER A 74 16.45 -1.79 -3.27
N LEU A 75 16.59 -2.69 -2.29
CA LEU A 75 17.71 -2.68 -1.34
C LEU A 75 19.06 -2.98 -2.00
N ARG A 76 19.05 -3.52 -3.23
CA ARG A 76 20.28 -3.77 -4.01
C ARG A 76 20.83 -2.51 -4.65
N SER A 77 19.96 -1.60 -5.08
CA SER A 77 20.34 -0.39 -5.82
C SER A 77 20.10 0.91 -5.06
N GLY A 78 19.35 0.86 -3.95
CA GLY A 78 18.88 2.03 -3.22
C GLY A 78 17.84 2.86 -3.98
N LYS A 79 17.33 2.38 -5.13
CA LYS A 79 16.43 3.14 -6.01
C LYS A 79 14.99 2.66 -5.90
N GLY A 80 14.05 3.60 -5.92
CA GLY A 80 12.63 3.34 -6.03
C GLY A 80 11.77 4.53 -5.60
N GLN A 81 10.49 4.52 -5.98
CA GLN A 81 9.57 5.63 -5.76
C GLN A 81 8.92 5.60 -4.37
N ASN A 82 8.95 4.45 -3.69
CA ASN A 82 8.35 4.24 -2.37
C ASN A 82 6.88 4.69 -2.28
N ASN A 83 6.08 4.49 -3.35
CA ASN A 83 4.69 4.95 -3.37
C ASN A 83 3.84 4.32 -2.26
N LEU A 84 4.12 3.06 -1.88
CA LEU A 84 3.39 2.43 -0.78
C LEU A 84 3.72 3.06 0.57
N GLY A 85 5.01 3.31 0.84
CA GLY A 85 5.45 3.98 2.07
C GLY A 85 4.84 5.37 2.20
N LYS A 86 4.87 6.16 1.12
CA LYS A 86 4.22 7.48 1.04
C LYS A 86 2.73 7.42 1.36
N ILE A 87 2.00 6.49 0.75
CA ILE A 87 0.56 6.30 0.99
C ILE A 87 0.27 5.92 2.45
N ILE A 88 1.09 5.05 3.05
CA ILE A 88 0.91 4.67 4.46
C ILE A 88 1.12 5.88 5.37
N MET A 89 2.12 6.72 5.09
CA MET A 89 2.37 7.95 5.85
C MET A 89 1.25 9.00 5.65
N GLU A 90 0.72 9.15 4.43
CA GLU A 90 -0.45 10.00 4.15
C GLU A 90 -1.66 9.54 4.97
N VAL A 91 -1.95 8.23 5.00
CA VAL A 91 -3.03 7.67 5.83
C VAL A 91 -2.76 7.87 7.33
N ARG A 92 -1.51 7.77 7.79
CA ARG A 92 -1.14 8.08 9.18
C ARG A 92 -1.55 9.51 9.54
N GLU A 93 -1.22 10.49 8.70
CA GLU A 93 -1.59 11.90 8.92
C GLU A 93 -3.11 12.12 8.91
N GLU A 94 -3.84 11.48 8.00
CA GLU A 94 -5.31 11.55 7.96
C GLU A 94 -5.95 11.04 9.25
N LEU A 95 -5.42 9.93 9.79
CA LEU A 95 -5.95 9.31 11.01
C LEU A 95 -5.62 10.08 12.28
N LEU A 96 -4.51 10.83 12.28
CA LEU A 96 -4.16 11.77 13.36
C LEU A 96 -5.13 12.95 13.38
N LYS A 97 -5.39 13.59 12.23
CA LYS A 97 -6.32 14.73 12.15
C LYS A 97 -7.73 14.38 12.64
N LYS A 98 -8.23 13.19 12.30
CA LYS A 98 -9.54 12.69 12.78
C LYS A 98 -9.64 12.42 14.29
N LYS A 99 -8.51 12.38 15.01
CA LYS A 99 -8.51 12.20 16.47
C LYS A 99 -8.67 13.55 17.20
N ASP A 100 -8.29 14.64 16.53
CA ASP A 100 -8.31 16.00 17.07
C ASP A 100 -9.62 16.76 16.74
N GLU A 101 -10.52 16.14 15.96
CA GLU A 101 -11.90 16.57 15.66
C GLU A 101 -12.90 15.87 16.59
#